data_AF-A0A3D4RP43-F1
#
_entry.id   AF-A0A3D4RP43-F1
#
_cell.length_a   1.000
_cell.length_b   1.000
_cell.length_c   1.000
_cell.angle_alpha   90.00
_cell.angle_beta   90.00
_cell.angle_gamma   90.00
#
_symmetry.space_group_name_H-M   'P 1'
#
loop_
_entity.id
_entity.type
_entity.pdbx_description
1 polymer ?
#
loop_
_entity_poly.entity_id
_entity_poly.type
_entity_poly.pdbx_seq_one_letter_code
_entity_poly.pdbx_strand_id
1 'polypeptide(L)'
;MRVLSFFLASEEKQNGDDVVISINHLMGGIGYSDHFSARITHSPFCGASRKIVSLCREKSYTDPLMMTKIYHFLEKHKVLLYILLLGTSLLFLYYGTRISFEENIAKLLPQSENRNVDIAFQDLRVKDLVFVQVTGNGQQSPDDLAAAMDLFMSELEESAAEEDLLHGTLYTLDPTEWMDVAYYLTQVFPNYLDFTDAEMDSLCSKQNICSQIAKYNRLLDTETGAMLYDFLAMDPVGMHNLFVKEEKAGTPSAKGFRLLDNHLFCSDTTVCIGFLSPNISSSDSGTSKHLLRRIKKAAAHVAEEFDGVEVLCHGTVIQSANNSIRILKDLFTTIGASLIVILILLAICLKDPKSMLLLLLPIVYGTFMALACIYWGKGVISLMSVSIGAIVLGVALSYSLHVMIHFKYTGSRERVVKEQSMPVLL
;
A
#
# COMPACT_ATOMS: atom_id res chain seq x y z
N MET A 1 -11.91 8.05 22.57
CA MET A 1 -10.45 8.18 22.39
C MET A 1 -9.77 6.98 23.06
N ARG A 2 -9.84 5.83 22.40
CA ARG A 2 -9.17 4.56 22.71
C ARG A 2 -8.83 3.93 21.36
N VAL A 3 -7.80 3.09 21.34
CA VAL A 3 -7.16 2.44 20.17
C VAL A 3 -5.95 3.22 19.63
N LEU A 4 -4.82 3.11 20.33
CA LEU A 4 -3.50 2.96 19.71
C LEU A 4 -2.51 2.44 20.78
N SER A 5 -2.58 1.15 21.07
CA SER A 5 -1.63 0.47 21.96
C SER A 5 -1.63 -1.02 21.65
N PHE A 6 -1.34 -1.36 20.39
CA PHE A 6 -1.12 -2.73 19.93
C PHE A 6 -0.30 -2.66 18.64
N PHE A 7 1.03 -2.61 18.77
CA PHE A 7 2.02 -3.11 17.81
C PHE A 7 3.39 -2.75 18.40
N LEU A 8 4.01 -3.72 19.07
CA LEU A 8 5.45 -3.89 19.33
C LEU A 8 5.57 -4.93 20.46
N ALA A 9 5.20 -6.17 20.15
CA ALA A 9 5.57 -7.34 20.92
C ALA A 9 6.37 -8.24 19.98
N SER A 10 7.70 -8.19 20.10
CA SER A 10 8.59 -9.21 19.57
C SER A 10 9.11 -9.97 20.79
N GLU A 11 8.76 -11.25 20.88
CA GLU A 11 9.34 -12.21 21.81
C GLU A 11 10.85 -12.31 21.57
N GLU A 12 11.65 -12.13 22.62
CA GLU A 12 13.03 -12.61 22.61
C GLU A 12 13.29 -13.39 23.91
N LYS A 13 13.76 -14.63 23.71
CA LYS A 13 13.85 -15.70 24.69
C LYS A 13 15.00 -15.43 25.66
N GLN A 14 14.68 -15.29 26.95
CA GLN A 14 15.66 -15.16 28.04
C GLN A 14 16.52 -16.42 28.19
N ASN A 15 17.84 -16.24 28.21
CA ASN A 15 18.73 -17.15 28.92
C ASN A 15 19.87 -16.34 29.56
N GLY A 16 19.92 -16.35 30.90
CA GLY A 16 21.11 -16.17 31.75
C GLY A 16 21.93 -14.88 31.63
N ASP A 17 21.80 -14.05 32.67
CA ASP A 17 22.73 -13.03 33.15
C ASP A 17 22.93 -11.73 32.33
N ASP A 18 22.80 -10.62 33.06
CA ASP A 18 23.21 -9.23 32.79
C ASP A 18 22.29 -8.20 32.09
N VAL A 19 21.83 -7.28 32.96
CA VAL A 19 21.64 -5.82 32.83
C VAL A 19 20.44 -5.25 32.05
N VAL A 20 19.50 -4.78 32.87
CA VAL A 20 18.47 -3.76 32.59
C VAL A 20 19.12 -2.36 32.49
N ILE A 21 18.72 -1.56 31.51
CA ILE A 21 18.11 -0.21 31.64
C ILE A 21 17.84 0.36 30.23
N SER A 22 16.58 0.64 29.92
CA SER A 22 16.26 1.76 29.04
C SER A 22 14.90 2.36 29.41
N ILE A 23 14.79 3.66 29.09
CA ILE A 23 13.64 4.57 29.16
C ILE A 23 13.52 5.37 30.47
N ASN A 24 13.93 6.64 30.42
CA ASN A 24 12.95 7.72 30.56
C ASN A 24 13.40 9.12 30.10
N HIS A 25 12.43 9.77 29.45
CA HIS A 25 12.11 11.21 29.42
C HIS A 25 12.88 12.22 28.55
N LEU A 26 12.20 12.59 27.46
CA LEU A 26 12.11 13.93 26.89
C LEU A 26 11.14 14.80 27.72
N MET A 27 11.47 16.09 27.80
CA MET A 27 10.63 17.25 28.18
C MET A 27 10.21 17.41 29.66
N GLY A 28 10.95 18.27 30.38
CA GLY A 28 10.34 19.21 31.32
C GLY A 28 9.68 20.37 30.54
N GLY A 29 8.87 21.25 31.12
CA GLY A 29 8.41 21.40 32.49
C GLY A 29 7.64 22.73 32.58
N ILE A 30 6.57 22.77 33.38
CA ILE A 30 6.08 23.99 34.03
C ILE A 30 5.96 23.63 35.52
N GLY A 31 6.54 24.50 36.35
CA GLY A 31 7.07 24.15 37.66
C GLY A 31 6.07 24.07 38.81
N TYR A 32 6.60 23.63 39.95
CA TYR A 32 6.37 24.22 41.26
C TYR A 32 7.52 23.80 42.19
N SER A 33 7.90 24.71 43.08
CA SER A 33 8.90 24.60 44.12
C SER A 33 8.57 23.51 45.14
N ASP A 34 9.56 22.71 45.55
CA ASP A 34 9.86 22.47 46.97
C ASP A 34 11.16 21.68 47.16
N HIS A 35 11.82 21.97 48.29
CA HIS A 35 13.09 21.44 48.74
C HIS A 35 13.17 19.90 48.72
N PHE A 36 14.19 19.33 48.06
CA PHE A 36 14.69 18.00 48.39
C PHE A 36 16.23 17.95 48.32
N SER A 37 16.84 17.85 49.50
CA SER A 37 18.26 17.58 49.67
C SER A 37 18.48 16.06 49.57
N ALA A 38 19.16 15.59 48.53
CA ALA A 38 19.67 14.22 48.47
C ALA A 38 21.16 14.23 48.14
N ARG A 39 21.96 13.86 49.15
CA ARG A 39 23.41 13.68 49.12
C ARG A 39 23.72 12.40 48.33
N ILE A 40 24.22 12.51 47.10
CA ILE A 40 24.68 11.35 46.31
C ILE A 40 26.15 11.10 46.61
N THR A 41 26.40 10.02 47.36
CA THR A 41 27.71 9.43 47.61
C THR A 41 28.29 8.79 46.35
N HIS A 42 29.61 8.89 46.24
CA HIS A 42 30.49 8.46 45.15
C HIS A 42 30.16 7.10 44.50
N SER A 43 29.98 7.09 43.18
CA SER A 43 30.10 5.88 42.34
C SER A 43 31.22 6.07 41.29
N PRO A 44 32.00 5.03 40.95
CA PRO A 44 33.18 5.14 40.08
C PRO A 44 32.84 5.34 38.60
N PHE A 45 31.57 5.18 38.20
CA PHE A 45 31.10 5.37 36.82
C PHE A 45 31.02 6.85 36.39
N CYS A 46 30.98 7.80 37.33
CA CYS A 46 30.91 9.23 37.02
C CYS A 46 32.24 9.80 36.49
N GLY A 47 33.37 9.13 36.75
CA GLY A 47 34.69 9.54 36.26
C GLY A 47 34.91 9.27 34.78
N ALA A 48 34.42 8.13 34.28
CA ALA A 48 34.58 7.72 32.88
C ALA A 48 33.65 8.51 31.94
N SER A 49 32.39 8.77 32.34
CA SER A 49 31.48 9.61 31.54
C SER A 49 31.93 11.08 31.51
N ARG A 50 32.47 11.62 32.61
CA ARG A 50 33.09 12.96 32.60
C ARG A 50 34.35 13.02 31.75
N LYS A 51 35.18 11.96 31.73
CA LYS A 51 36.35 11.88 30.86
C LYS A 51 35.97 11.75 29.38
N ILE A 52 34.94 10.99 29.04
CA ILE A 52 34.46 10.86 27.65
C ILE A 52 33.79 12.17 27.21
N VAL A 53 32.98 12.80 28.07
CA VAL A 53 32.41 14.13 27.79
C VAL A 53 33.50 15.20 27.71
N SER A 54 34.55 15.15 28.56
CA SER A 54 35.67 16.09 28.48
C SER A 54 36.59 15.84 27.28
N LEU A 55 36.81 14.58 26.90
CA LEU A 55 37.58 14.19 25.71
C LEU A 55 36.82 14.53 24.42
N CYS A 56 35.49 14.39 24.39
CA CYS A 56 34.66 14.90 23.30
C CYS A 56 34.61 16.44 23.27
N ARG A 57 34.65 17.10 24.44
CA ARG A 57 34.73 18.56 24.58
C ARG A 57 36.08 19.14 24.15
N GLU A 58 37.16 18.37 24.24
CA GLU A 58 38.50 18.77 23.76
C GLU A 58 38.73 18.48 22.27
N LYS A 59 38.08 17.47 21.68
CA LYS A 59 38.35 17.05 20.29
C LYS A 59 37.37 17.52 19.21
N SER A 60 36.22 18.09 19.57
CA SER A 60 35.29 18.75 18.62
C SER A 60 35.37 20.28 18.69
N TYR A 61 36.58 20.84 18.74
CA TYR A 61 36.82 22.23 18.37
C TYR A 61 36.94 22.31 16.83
N THR A 62 35.84 22.13 16.11
CA THR A 62 35.68 22.82 14.83
C THR A 62 35.44 24.27 15.18
N ASP A 63 36.51 25.06 15.17
CA ASP A 63 36.49 26.43 15.68
C ASP A 63 35.31 27.24 15.12
N PRO A 64 34.59 28.03 15.94
CA PRO A 64 33.70 29.08 15.43
C PRO A 64 34.42 30.08 14.49
N LEU A 65 35.76 30.03 14.43
CA LEU A 65 36.60 30.71 13.45
C LEU A 65 36.35 30.26 11.99
N MET A 66 35.98 29.01 11.70
CA MET A 66 35.77 28.57 10.31
C MET A 66 34.49 29.20 9.72
N MET A 67 33.37 29.13 10.44
CA MET A 67 32.10 29.72 9.99
C MET A 67 32.19 31.24 9.92
N THR A 68 32.87 31.88 10.86
CA THR A 68 33.13 33.33 10.78
C THR A 68 34.06 33.70 9.63
N LYS A 69 35.08 32.90 9.29
CA LYS A 69 35.91 33.13 8.09
C LYS A 69 35.10 33.02 6.79
N ILE A 70 34.23 32.01 6.67
CA ILE A 70 33.34 31.83 5.52
C ILE A 70 32.38 33.03 5.41
N TYR A 71 31.80 33.45 6.54
CA TYR A 71 30.94 34.63 6.59
C TYR A 71 31.66 35.89 6.09
N HIS A 72 32.86 36.19 6.59
CA HIS A 72 33.63 37.37 6.15
C HIS A 72 34.01 37.32 4.67
N PHE A 73 34.37 36.14 4.17
CA PHE A 73 34.68 35.96 2.75
C PHE A 73 33.45 36.26 1.88
N LEU A 74 32.28 35.74 2.24
CA LEU A 74 31.04 35.94 1.51
C LEU A 74 30.47 37.36 1.66
N GLU A 75 30.62 37.98 2.83
CA GLU A 75 30.20 39.36 3.08
C GLU A 75 30.98 40.36 2.20
N LYS A 76 32.27 40.09 1.96
CA LYS A 76 33.11 40.89 1.07
C LYS A 76 32.76 40.70 -0.41
N HIS A 77 32.29 39.51 -0.80
CA HIS A 77 32.00 39.15 -2.20
C HIS A 77 30.50 38.90 -2.45
N LYS A 78 29.66 39.92 -2.24
CA LYS A 78 28.18 39.78 -2.35
C LYS A 78 27.70 39.30 -3.73
N VAL A 79 28.34 39.76 -4.81
CA VAL A 79 27.99 39.32 -6.17
C VAL A 79 28.27 37.83 -6.34
N LEU A 80 29.42 37.35 -5.86
CA LEU A 80 29.76 35.93 -5.87
C LEU A 80 28.77 35.11 -5.04
N LEU A 81 28.37 35.61 -3.86
CA LEU A 81 27.36 34.95 -3.02
C LEU A 81 26.04 34.77 -3.75
N TYR A 82 25.52 35.82 -4.39
CA TYR A 82 24.25 35.72 -5.12
C TYR A 82 24.38 34.82 -6.35
N ILE A 83 25.48 34.90 -7.10
CA ILE A 83 25.73 34.00 -8.24
C ILE A 83 25.79 32.55 -7.79
N LEU A 84 26.50 32.26 -6.71
CA LEU A 84 26.63 30.90 -6.19
C LEU A 84 25.29 30.40 -5.68
N LEU A 85 24.56 31.19 -4.90
CA LEU A 85 23.23 30.84 -4.39
C LEU A 85 22.24 30.54 -5.53
N LEU A 86 22.13 31.43 -6.52
CA LEU A 86 21.21 31.26 -7.64
C LEU A 86 21.65 30.11 -8.55
N GLY A 87 22.95 30.02 -8.83
CA GLY A 87 23.53 28.96 -9.67
C GLY A 87 23.33 27.58 -9.08
N THR A 88 23.63 27.38 -7.79
CA THR A 88 23.41 26.09 -7.13
C THR A 88 21.93 25.80 -6.93
N SER A 89 21.09 26.80 -6.63
CA SER A 89 19.63 26.60 -6.53
C SER A 89 19.04 26.12 -7.85
N LEU A 90 19.43 26.73 -8.98
CA LEU A 90 18.96 26.32 -10.31
C LEU A 90 19.46 24.92 -10.67
N LEU A 91 20.72 24.61 -10.36
CA LEU A 91 21.30 23.28 -10.55
C LEU A 91 20.53 22.22 -9.74
N PHE A 92 20.29 22.49 -8.46
CA PHE A 92 19.58 21.57 -7.57
C PHE A 92 18.12 21.39 -7.98
N LEU A 93 17.45 22.47 -8.40
CA LEU A 93 16.11 22.41 -8.93
C LEU A 93 16.06 21.55 -10.20
N TYR A 94 17.02 21.73 -11.12
CA TYR A 94 17.12 20.92 -12.35
C TYR A 94 17.22 19.42 -12.03
N TYR A 95 18.10 19.01 -11.12
CA TYR A 95 18.19 17.60 -10.71
C TYR A 95 16.94 17.14 -9.95
N GLY A 96 16.37 18.00 -9.10
CA GLY A 96 15.14 17.70 -8.36
C GLY A 96 13.94 17.40 -9.25
N THR A 97 13.82 18.07 -10.40
CA THR A 97 12.73 17.81 -11.37
C THR A 97 12.83 16.46 -12.08
N ARG A 98 13.97 15.78 -12.02
CA ARG A 98 14.21 14.47 -12.65
C ARG A 98 14.02 13.28 -11.72
N ILE A 99 13.53 13.51 -10.50
CA ILE A 99 13.24 12.45 -9.54
C ILE A 99 11.98 11.70 -9.98
N SER A 100 12.08 10.38 -10.03
CA SER A 100 10.93 9.52 -10.24
C SER A 100 10.26 9.21 -8.90
N PHE A 101 8.94 9.34 -8.85
CA PHE A 101 8.16 8.99 -7.67
C PHE A 101 7.58 7.58 -7.84
N GLU A 102 7.77 6.74 -6.83
CA GLU A 102 7.23 5.38 -6.82
C GLU A 102 6.14 5.24 -5.75
N GLU A 103 5.03 4.60 -6.12
CA GLU A 103 3.86 4.45 -5.26
C GLU A 103 3.68 3.02 -4.72
N ASN A 104 4.71 2.17 -4.80
CA ASN A 104 4.63 0.78 -4.36
C ASN A 104 4.87 0.66 -2.85
N ILE A 105 3.85 0.19 -2.11
CA ILE A 105 3.86 0.05 -0.65
C ILE A 105 4.66 -1.19 -0.23
N ALA A 106 4.71 -2.24 -1.05
CA ALA A 106 5.39 -3.49 -0.71
C ALA A 106 6.90 -3.32 -0.53
N LYS A 107 7.51 -2.28 -1.13
CA LYS A 107 8.92 -1.94 -0.92
C LYS A 107 9.24 -1.40 0.48
N LEU A 108 8.22 -1.05 1.26
CA LEU A 108 8.36 -0.64 2.66
C LEU A 108 8.33 -1.83 3.62
N LEU A 109 7.90 -3.00 3.16
CA LEU A 109 7.88 -4.21 3.97
C LEU A 109 9.27 -4.86 3.95
N PRO A 110 9.75 -5.38 5.10
CA PRO A 110 11.00 -6.13 5.13
C PRO A 110 10.86 -7.35 4.23
N GLN A 111 11.78 -7.52 3.29
CA GLN A 111 11.83 -8.73 2.48
C GLN A 111 12.30 -9.87 3.37
N SER A 112 11.58 -11.00 3.35
CA SER A 112 11.98 -12.17 4.12
C SER A 112 13.27 -12.76 3.53
N GLU A 113 14.13 -13.37 4.36
CA GLU A 113 15.33 -14.06 3.85
C GLU A 113 14.96 -15.24 2.92
N ASN A 114 13.75 -15.78 3.07
CA ASN A 114 13.21 -16.85 2.24
C ASN A 114 12.47 -16.31 1.01
N ARG A 115 13.26 -15.80 0.06
CA ARG A 115 12.79 -15.28 -1.25
C ARG A 115 11.83 -16.22 -2.01
N ASN A 116 11.92 -17.53 -1.79
CA ASN A 116 11.06 -18.53 -2.45
C ASN A 116 9.60 -18.50 -1.97
N VAL A 117 9.37 -18.18 -0.69
CA VAL A 117 8.01 -18.08 -0.13
C VAL A 117 7.34 -16.81 -0.64
N ASP A 118 8.08 -15.70 -0.69
CA ASP A 118 7.60 -14.43 -1.22
C ASP A 118 7.21 -14.53 -2.71
N ILE A 119 7.97 -15.27 -3.53
CA ILE A 119 7.64 -15.52 -4.94
C ILE A 119 6.34 -16.34 -5.06
N ALA A 120 6.21 -17.42 -4.30
CA ALA A 120 5.01 -18.26 -4.33
C ALA A 120 3.73 -17.49 -3.92
N PHE A 121 3.83 -16.60 -2.93
CA PHE A 121 2.71 -15.75 -2.51
C PHE A 121 2.45 -14.56 -3.46
N GLN A 122 3.45 -14.05 -4.16
CA GLN A 122 3.27 -13.03 -5.19
C GLN A 122 2.60 -13.58 -6.45
N ASP A 123 2.90 -14.83 -6.82
CA ASP A 123 2.34 -15.50 -8.00
C ASP A 123 0.93 -16.07 -7.77
N LEU A 124 0.43 -16.05 -6.53
CA LEU A 124 -0.93 -16.44 -6.17
C LEU A 124 -1.95 -15.39 -6.65
N ARG A 125 -2.35 -15.48 -7.92
CA ARG A 125 -3.29 -14.56 -8.60
C ARG A 125 -4.69 -14.53 -7.98
N VAL A 126 -5.08 -15.58 -7.25
CA VAL A 126 -6.37 -15.65 -6.53
C VAL A 126 -6.50 -14.50 -5.53
N LYS A 127 -5.39 -14.00 -4.95
CA LYS A 127 -5.41 -12.90 -3.97
C LYS A 127 -5.79 -11.55 -4.59
N ASP A 128 -5.59 -11.40 -5.90
CA ASP A 128 -5.80 -10.15 -6.63
C ASP A 128 -7.14 -10.16 -7.40
N LEU A 129 -7.96 -11.21 -7.25
CA LEU A 129 -9.29 -11.27 -7.84
C LEU A 129 -10.16 -10.08 -7.40
N VAL A 130 -10.89 -9.55 -8.37
CA VAL A 130 -11.87 -8.50 -8.16
C VAL A 130 -13.25 -9.09 -8.43
N PHE A 131 -14.11 -9.01 -7.42
CA PHE A 131 -15.52 -9.36 -7.49
C PHE A 131 -16.31 -8.16 -8.00
N VAL A 132 -17.16 -8.39 -8.98
CA VAL A 132 -18.11 -7.42 -9.53
C VAL A 132 -19.51 -7.88 -9.17
N GLN A 133 -20.31 -6.96 -8.68
CA GLN A 133 -21.70 -7.19 -8.30
C GLN A 133 -22.55 -6.15 -9.00
N VAL A 134 -23.56 -6.59 -9.74
CA VAL A 134 -24.56 -5.73 -10.36
C VAL A 134 -25.85 -5.97 -9.61
N THR A 135 -26.35 -4.92 -8.96
CA THR A 135 -27.56 -4.96 -8.11
C THR A 135 -28.55 -3.89 -8.54
N GLY A 136 -29.84 -4.19 -8.41
CA GLY A 136 -30.92 -3.23 -8.66
C GLY A 136 -31.59 -2.76 -7.37
N ASN A 137 -32.40 -1.70 -7.48
CA ASN A 137 -33.28 -1.21 -6.41
C ASN A 137 -34.56 -2.08 -6.21
N GLY A 138 -34.60 -3.27 -6.82
CA GLY A 138 -35.69 -4.25 -6.69
C GLY A 138 -36.84 -4.08 -7.68
N GLN A 139 -36.72 -3.17 -8.65
CA GLN A 139 -37.69 -2.99 -9.74
C GLN A 139 -37.23 -3.60 -11.07
N GLN A 140 -35.93 -3.87 -11.18
CA GLN A 140 -35.28 -4.39 -12.38
C GLN A 140 -35.48 -5.89 -12.50
N SER A 141 -35.62 -6.37 -13.73
CA SER A 141 -35.64 -7.79 -14.02
C SER A 141 -34.22 -8.39 -13.93
N PRO A 142 -34.07 -9.70 -13.68
CA PRO A 142 -32.77 -10.37 -13.77
C PRO A 142 -32.10 -10.16 -15.13
N ASP A 143 -32.87 -10.09 -16.22
CA ASP A 143 -32.38 -9.87 -17.57
C ASP A 143 -31.75 -8.47 -17.73
N ASP A 144 -32.31 -7.44 -17.08
CA ASP A 144 -31.72 -6.10 -17.04
C ASP A 144 -30.37 -6.10 -16.30
N LEU A 145 -30.25 -6.88 -15.22
CA LEU A 145 -29.00 -7.01 -14.46
C LEU A 145 -27.92 -7.77 -15.25
N ALA A 146 -28.32 -8.77 -16.04
CA ALA A 146 -27.42 -9.49 -16.94
C ALA A 146 -26.93 -8.56 -18.06
N ALA A 147 -27.83 -7.83 -18.72
CA ALA A 147 -27.47 -6.86 -19.76
C ALA A 147 -26.54 -5.74 -19.23
N ALA A 148 -26.77 -5.28 -17.99
CA ALA A 148 -25.90 -4.33 -17.33
C ALA A 148 -24.50 -4.93 -17.03
N MET A 149 -24.41 -6.21 -16.68
CA MET A 149 -23.13 -6.92 -16.51
C MET A 149 -22.39 -7.04 -17.85
N ASP A 150 -23.09 -7.41 -18.92
CA ASP A 150 -22.52 -7.50 -20.28
C ASP A 150 -21.94 -6.15 -20.74
N LEU A 151 -22.70 -5.06 -20.55
CA LEU A 151 -22.25 -3.71 -20.89
C LEU A 151 -21.02 -3.31 -20.06
N PHE A 152 -21.04 -3.58 -18.75
CA PHE A 152 -19.92 -3.29 -17.86
C PHE A 152 -18.65 -4.03 -18.29
N MET A 153 -18.76 -5.33 -18.53
CA MET A 153 -17.63 -6.20 -18.84
C MET A 153 -17.03 -5.89 -20.20
N SER A 154 -17.87 -5.68 -21.23
CA SER A 154 -17.42 -5.33 -22.58
C SER A 154 -16.67 -3.99 -22.62
N GLU A 155 -17.19 -2.93 -21.98
CA GLU A 155 -16.49 -1.64 -21.91
C GLU A 155 -15.18 -1.75 -21.12
N LEU A 156 -15.19 -2.52 -20.03
CA LEU A 156 -14.00 -2.70 -19.22
C LEU A 156 -12.90 -3.46 -19.98
N GLU A 157 -13.24 -4.54 -20.69
CA GLU A 157 -12.31 -5.31 -21.51
C GLU A 157 -11.69 -4.47 -22.63
N GLU A 158 -12.52 -3.73 -23.37
CA GLU A 158 -12.03 -2.84 -24.44
C GLU A 158 -11.09 -1.75 -23.88
N SER A 159 -11.49 -1.11 -22.79
CA SER A 159 -10.71 -0.01 -22.21
C SER A 159 -9.46 -0.46 -21.42
N ALA A 160 -9.41 -1.72 -21.00
CA ALA A 160 -8.27 -2.32 -20.30
C ALA A 160 -7.26 -2.98 -21.25
N ALA A 161 -7.67 -3.31 -22.48
CA ALA A 161 -6.82 -3.98 -23.48
C ALA A 161 -5.61 -3.11 -23.91
N GLU A 162 -5.76 -1.79 -23.96
CA GLU A 162 -4.68 -0.87 -24.37
C GLU A 162 -3.45 -0.93 -23.44
N GLU A 163 -3.67 -1.18 -22.16
CA GLU A 163 -2.65 -1.16 -21.09
C GLU A 163 -2.38 -2.56 -20.50
N ASP A 164 -2.92 -3.63 -21.11
CA ASP A 164 -2.81 -5.04 -20.65
C ASP A 164 -3.14 -5.23 -19.14
N LEU A 165 -4.20 -4.57 -18.68
CA LEU A 165 -4.54 -4.51 -17.25
C LEU A 165 -5.29 -5.75 -16.74
N LEU A 166 -5.87 -6.55 -17.63
CA LEU A 166 -6.72 -7.69 -17.32
C LEU A 166 -6.16 -8.96 -17.97
N HIS A 167 -6.11 -10.04 -17.21
CA HIS A 167 -5.76 -11.36 -17.71
C HIS A 167 -6.98 -12.12 -18.23
N GLY A 168 -8.13 -11.93 -17.58
CA GLY A 168 -9.38 -12.56 -17.96
C GLY A 168 -10.55 -12.12 -17.09
N THR A 169 -11.75 -12.39 -17.58
CA THR A 169 -13.03 -12.09 -16.93
C THR A 169 -13.83 -13.39 -16.84
N LEU A 170 -14.68 -13.51 -15.83
CA LEU A 170 -15.60 -14.64 -15.65
C LEU A 170 -16.92 -14.06 -15.16
N TYR A 171 -17.88 -13.93 -16.07
CA TYR A 171 -19.21 -13.39 -15.77
C TYR A 171 -20.32 -14.20 -16.46
N THR A 172 -20.01 -14.74 -17.64
CA THR A 172 -20.79 -15.77 -18.32
C THR A 172 -20.09 -17.13 -18.28
N LEU A 173 -20.88 -18.21 -18.32
CA LEU A 173 -20.42 -19.57 -18.58
C LEU A 173 -21.01 -20.06 -19.90
N ASP A 174 -20.18 -20.18 -20.93
CA ASP A 174 -20.64 -20.71 -22.22
C ASP A 174 -20.95 -22.23 -22.08
N PRO A 175 -22.10 -22.72 -22.59
CA PRO A 175 -22.40 -24.14 -22.69
C PRO A 175 -21.26 -25.02 -23.27
N THR A 176 -20.42 -24.46 -24.14
CA THR A 176 -19.24 -25.16 -24.70
C THR A 176 -18.10 -25.30 -23.70
N GLU A 177 -17.87 -24.31 -22.84
CA GLU A 177 -16.86 -24.32 -21.78
C GLU A 177 -17.20 -25.32 -20.67
N TRP A 178 -18.49 -25.64 -20.47
CA TRP A 178 -18.91 -26.68 -19.52
C TRP A 178 -18.28 -28.04 -19.81
N MET A 179 -18.02 -28.34 -21.08
CA MET A 179 -17.39 -29.60 -21.47
C MET A 179 -15.91 -29.63 -21.10
N ASP A 180 -15.22 -28.49 -21.20
CA ASP A 180 -13.83 -28.35 -20.76
C ASP A 180 -13.71 -28.40 -19.23
N VAL A 181 -14.66 -27.80 -18.51
CA VAL A 181 -14.75 -27.91 -17.04
C VAL A 181 -15.01 -29.36 -16.63
N ALA A 182 -15.96 -30.02 -17.27
CA ALA A 182 -16.26 -31.43 -17.02
C ALA A 182 -15.03 -32.32 -17.30
N TYR A 183 -14.33 -32.06 -18.40
CA TYR A 183 -13.08 -32.73 -18.75
C TYR A 183 -12.00 -32.52 -17.67
N TYR A 184 -11.76 -31.28 -17.26
CA TYR A 184 -10.81 -30.96 -16.20
C TYR A 184 -11.17 -31.66 -14.88
N LEU A 185 -12.45 -31.60 -14.48
CA LEU A 185 -12.93 -32.26 -13.27
C LEU A 185 -12.73 -33.77 -13.33
N THR A 186 -12.91 -34.43 -14.49
CA THR A 186 -12.63 -35.88 -14.60
C THR A 186 -11.19 -36.25 -14.31
N GLN A 187 -10.23 -35.38 -14.60
CA GLN A 187 -8.81 -35.61 -14.30
C GLN A 187 -8.47 -35.42 -12.82
N VAL A 188 -9.26 -34.60 -12.11
CA VAL A 188 -8.96 -34.15 -10.75
C VAL A 188 -9.99 -34.65 -9.72
N PHE A 189 -11.05 -35.36 -10.13
CA PHE A 189 -12.09 -35.90 -9.25
C PHE A 189 -11.56 -36.61 -8.00
N PRO A 190 -10.52 -37.47 -8.07
CA PRO A 190 -10.00 -38.14 -6.88
C PRO A 190 -9.49 -37.15 -5.80
N ASN A 191 -9.07 -35.94 -6.18
CA ASN A 191 -8.57 -34.95 -5.23
C ASN A 191 -9.69 -34.17 -4.52
N TYR A 192 -10.91 -34.20 -5.05
CA TYR A 192 -12.07 -33.47 -4.51
C TYR A 192 -13.04 -34.35 -3.72
N LEU A 193 -12.84 -35.68 -3.76
CA LEU A 193 -13.70 -36.66 -3.10
C LEU A 193 -13.00 -37.21 -1.86
N ASP A 194 -13.74 -37.31 -0.75
CA ASP A 194 -13.27 -37.98 0.45
C ASP A 194 -13.73 -39.44 0.40
N PHE A 195 -12.86 -40.35 -0.09
CA PHE A 195 -13.16 -41.77 -0.19
C PHE A 195 -12.22 -42.60 0.66
N THR A 196 -12.74 -43.71 1.19
CA THR A 196 -11.92 -44.75 1.83
C THR A 196 -11.37 -45.72 0.79
N ASP A 197 -10.24 -46.37 1.09
CA ASP A 197 -9.64 -47.40 0.21
C ASP A 197 -10.66 -48.49 -0.17
N ALA A 198 -11.51 -48.89 0.77
CA ALA A 198 -12.55 -49.90 0.55
C ALA A 198 -13.67 -49.44 -0.42
N GLU A 199 -14.03 -48.16 -0.40
CA GLU A 199 -14.98 -47.59 -1.36
C GLU A 199 -14.39 -47.52 -2.76
N MET A 200 -13.10 -47.18 -2.84
CA MET A 200 -12.40 -47.12 -4.12
C MET A 200 -12.18 -48.51 -4.73
N ASP A 201 -11.86 -49.51 -3.91
CA ASP A 201 -11.78 -50.92 -4.32
C ASP A 201 -13.14 -51.44 -4.83
N SER A 202 -14.23 -51.08 -4.16
CA SER A 202 -15.60 -51.43 -4.57
C SER A 202 -15.95 -50.83 -5.93
N LEU A 203 -15.62 -49.56 -6.13
CA LEU A 203 -15.82 -48.85 -7.39
C LEU A 203 -14.99 -49.44 -8.53
N CYS A 204 -13.71 -49.74 -8.29
CA CYS A 204 -12.82 -50.35 -9.26
C CYS A 204 -13.06 -51.86 -9.49
N SER A 205 -14.04 -52.45 -8.80
CA SER A 205 -14.37 -53.87 -8.97
C SER A 205 -14.89 -54.16 -10.38
N LYS A 206 -14.50 -55.31 -10.95
CA LYS A 206 -14.96 -55.74 -12.28
C LYS A 206 -16.49 -55.75 -12.39
N GLN A 207 -17.18 -56.13 -11.32
CA GLN A 207 -18.64 -56.18 -11.28
C GLN A 207 -19.25 -54.78 -11.40
N ASN A 208 -18.69 -53.77 -10.72
CA ASN A 208 -19.15 -52.39 -10.79
C ASN A 208 -18.87 -51.75 -12.17
N ILE A 209 -17.69 -52.00 -12.74
CA ILE A 209 -17.36 -51.49 -14.08
C ILE A 209 -18.31 -52.08 -15.13
N CYS A 210 -18.56 -53.39 -15.09
CA CYS A 210 -19.49 -54.02 -16.03
C CYS A 210 -20.93 -53.49 -15.87
N SER A 211 -21.38 -53.21 -14.65
CA SER A 211 -22.72 -52.67 -14.40
C SER A 211 -22.84 -51.21 -14.85
N GLN A 212 -21.80 -50.39 -14.64
CA GLN A 212 -21.76 -49.00 -15.10
C GLN A 212 -21.71 -48.88 -16.62
N ILE A 213 -20.86 -49.66 -17.30
CA ILE A 213 -20.82 -49.68 -18.77
C ILE A 213 -22.18 -50.10 -19.34
N ALA A 214 -22.85 -51.10 -18.74
CA ALA A 214 -24.19 -51.50 -19.17
C ALA A 214 -25.23 -50.38 -18.96
N LYS A 215 -25.08 -49.56 -17.91
CA LYS A 215 -25.91 -48.38 -17.67
C LYS A 215 -25.64 -47.28 -18.69
N TYR A 216 -24.37 -47.00 -18.99
CA TYR A 216 -23.99 -46.00 -19.99
C TYR A 216 -24.48 -46.38 -21.39
N ASN A 217 -24.34 -47.65 -21.79
CA ASN A 217 -24.86 -48.12 -23.08
C ASN A 217 -26.36 -47.86 -23.24
N ARG A 218 -27.16 -48.04 -22.18
CA ARG A 218 -28.59 -47.71 -22.20
C ARG A 218 -28.85 -46.20 -22.25
N LEU A 219 -27.96 -45.39 -21.67
CA LEU A 219 -28.05 -43.94 -21.73
C LEU A 219 -27.71 -43.42 -23.12
N LEU A 220 -26.75 -44.02 -23.82
CA LEU A 220 -26.37 -43.65 -25.19
C LEU A 220 -27.52 -43.80 -26.20
N ASP A 221 -28.51 -44.64 -25.91
CA ASP A 221 -29.75 -44.74 -26.70
C ASP A 221 -30.65 -43.49 -26.59
N THR A 222 -30.32 -42.53 -25.70
CA THR A 222 -31.04 -41.27 -25.50
C THR A 222 -30.24 -40.07 -26.02
N GLU A 223 -30.94 -38.99 -26.39
CA GLU A 223 -30.30 -37.73 -26.86
C GLU A 223 -29.31 -37.15 -25.83
N THR A 224 -29.64 -37.24 -24.53
CA THR A 224 -28.75 -36.80 -23.45
C THR A 224 -27.50 -37.66 -23.31
N GLY A 225 -27.62 -38.97 -23.47
CA GLY A 225 -26.44 -39.85 -23.42
C GLY A 225 -25.53 -39.68 -24.61
N ALA A 226 -26.09 -39.45 -25.81
CA ALA A 226 -25.29 -39.15 -26.99
C ALA A 226 -24.45 -37.87 -26.82
N MET A 227 -25.01 -36.83 -26.18
CA MET A 227 -24.29 -35.59 -25.86
C MET A 227 -23.16 -35.80 -24.83
N LEU A 228 -23.34 -36.73 -23.88
CA LEU A 228 -22.39 -36.99 -22.79
C LEU A 228 -21.39 -38.11 -23.10
N TYR A 229 -21.32 -38.62 -24.34
CA TYR A 229 -20.49 -39.77 -24.69
C TYR A 229 -19.04 -39.63 -24.22
N ASP A 230 -18.39 -38.50 -24.54
CA ASP A 230 -16.99 -38.26 -24.19
C ASP A 230 -16.77 -38.24 -22.68
N PHE A 231 -17.70 -37.63 -21.93
CA PHE A 231 -17.67 -37.61 -20.47
C PHE A 231 -17.86 -39.01 -19.87
N LEU A 232 -18.82 -39.79 -20.37
CA LEU A 232 -19.09 -41.15 -19.91
C LEU A 232 -17.94 -42.11 -20.24
N ALA A 233 -17.26 -41.90 -21.36
CA ALA A 233 -16.09 -42.69 -21.75
C ALA A 233 -14.88 -42.43 -20.83
N MET A 234 -14.75 -41.21 -20.30
CA MET A 234 -13.66 -40.83 -19.40
C MET A 234 -13.84 -41.32 -17.96
N ASP A 235 -15.07 -41.63 -17.54
CA ASP A 235 -15.37 -42.14 -16.19
C ASP A 235 -16.07 -43.52 -16.21
N PRO A 236 -15.35 -44.60 -16.58
CA PRO A 236 -15.92 -45.96 -16.68
C PRO A 236 -16.31 -46.56 -15.32
N VAL A 237 -15.76 -46.02 -14.23
CA VAL A 237 -16.00 -46.45 -12.84
C VAL A 237 -17.22 -45.73 -12.24
N GLY A 238 -17.57 -44.57 -12.79
CA GLY A 238 -18.70 -43.76 -12.35
C GLY A 238 -18.42 -42.92 -11.12
N MET A 239 -17.17 -42.46 -10.95
CA MET A 239 -16.74 -41.56 -9.87
C MET A 239 -17.56 -40.27 -9.80
N HIS A 240 -18.02 -39.72 -10.92
CA HIS A 240 -18.89 -38.54 -10.94
C HIS A 240 -20.18 -38.74 -10.12
N ASN A 241 -20.68 -39.98 -9.99
CA ASN A 241 -21.87 -40.26 -9.18
C ASN A 241 -21.60 -40.01 -7.69
N LEU A 242 -20.36 -40.17 -7.22
CA LEU A 242 -19.98 -39.82 -5.85
C LEU A 242 -20.03 -38.30 -5.66
N PHE A 243 -19.49 -37.55 -6.61
CA PHE A 243 -19.50 -36.08 -6.59
C PHE A 243 -20.94 -35.53 -6.52
N VAL A 244 -21.82 -36.02 -7.39
CA VAL A 244 -23.25 -35.64 -7.40
C VAL A 244 -23.97 -36.08 -6.11
N LYS A 245 -23.55 -37.19 -5.50
CA LYS A 245 -24.12 -37.68 -4.23
C LYS A 245 -23.71 -36.80 -3.06
N GLU A 246 -22.44 -36.39 -2.98
CA GLU A 246 -21.96 -35.44 -1.96
C GLU A 246 -22.64 -34.07 -2.09
N GLU A 247 -22.80 -33.57 -3.32
CA GLU A 247 -23.53 -32.33 -3.58
C GLU A 247 -24.99 -32.42 -3.11
N LYS A 248 -25.68 -33.52 -3.45
CA LYS A 248 -27.07 -33.77 -3.03
C LYS A 248 -27.22 -34.05 -1.53
N ALA A 249 -26.19 -34.55 -0.87
CA ALA A 249 -26.18 -34.83 0.57
C ALA A 249 -26.13 -33.56 1.45
N GLY A 250 -26.03 -32.38 0.83
CA GLY A 250 -26.21 -31.10 1.52
C GLY A 250 -24.94 -30.53 2.13
N THR A 251 -23.76 -30.88 1.60
CA THR A 251 -22.54 -30.12 1.88
C THR A 251 -22.81 -28.65 1.49
N PRO A 252 -22.71 -27.68 2.42
CA PRO A 252 -23.22 -26.31 2.21
C PRO A 252 -22.57 -25.50 1.08
N SER A 253 -21.57 -26.02 0.38
CA SER A 253 -20.74 -25.27 -0.56
C SER A 253 -21.44 -24.84 -1.86
N ALA A 254 -22.56 -25.46 -2.25
CA ALA A 254 -23.21 -25.20 -3.55
C ALA A 254 -24.60 -24.53 -3.47
N LYS A 255 -25.02 -23.98 -2.32
CA LYS A 255 -26.23 -23.14 -2.21
C LYS A 255 -26.02 -21.67 -2.66
N GLY A 256 -24.89 -21.36 -3.30
CA GLY A 256 -24.45 -19.98 -3.52
C GLY A 256 -25.03 -19.29 -4.76
N PHE A 257 -25.05 -19.98 -5.89
CA PHE A 257 -25.26 -19.33 -7.19
C PHE A 257 -26.29 -20.05 -8.07
N ARG A 258 -27.01 -19.29 -8.87
CA ARG A 258 -27.90 -19.76 -9.94
C ARG A 258 -27.39 -19.24 -11.26
N LEU A 259 -27.45 -20.06 -12.30
CA LEU A 259 -27.18 -19.62 -13.66
C LEU A 259 -28.50 -19.17 -14.31
N LEU A 260 -28.56 -17.94 -14.81
CA LEU A 260 -29.67 -17.43 -15.62
C LEU A 260 -29.08 -16.84 -16.90
N ASP A 261 -29.51 -17.30 -18.07
CA ASP A 261 -28.98 -16.86 -19.37
C ASP A 261 -27.44 -16.80 -19.41
N ASN A 262 -26.82 -17.90 -18.98
CA ASN A 262 -25.37 -18.08 -18.84
C ASN A 262 -24.67 -17.16 -17.82
N HIS A 263 -25.38 -16.28 -17.13
CA HIS A 263 -24.84 -15.37 -16.12
C HIS A 263 -24.95 -15.94 -14.70
N LEU A 264 -23.97 -15.60 -13.87
CA LEU A 264 -23.91 -16.02 -12.47
C LEU A 264 -24.74 -15.07 -11.58
N PHE A 265 -25.79 -15.60 -10.96
CA PHE A 265 -26.62 -14.88 -10.00
C PHE A 265 -26.50 -15.46 -8.59
N CYS A 266 -26.75 -14.65 -7.57
CA CYS A 266 -27.06 -15.17 -6.25
C CYS A 266 -28.30 -16.08 -6.26
N SER A 267 -28.43 -16.96 -5.28
CA SER A 267 -29.58 -17.86 -5.13
C SER A 267 -30.96 -17.18 -5.08
N ASP A 268 -31.01 -15.90 -4.72
CA ASP A 268 -32.20 -15.06 -4.67
C ASP A 268 -32.41 -14.23 -5.96
N THR A 269 -31.54 -14.36 -6.96
CA THR A 269 -31.59 -13.68 -8.26
C THR A 269 -31.52 -12.14 -8.21
N THR A 270 -31.16 -11.57 -7.04
CA THR A 270 -31.14 -10.11 -6.85
C THR A 270 -29.84 -9.45 -7.29
N VAL A 271 -28.75 -10.24 -7.33
CA VAL A 271 -27.39 -9.76 -7.65
C VAL A 271 -26.79 -10.64 -8.73
N CYS A 272 -26.36 -10.03 -9.83
CA CYS A 272 -25.52 -10.64 -10.84
C CYS A 272 -24.04 -10.48 -10.45
N ILE A 273 -23.25 -11.54 -10.56
CA ILE A 273 -21.88 -11.61 -10.06
C ILE A 273 -20.93 -11.88 -11.22
N GLY A 274 -19.83 -11.15 -11.23
CA GLY A 274 -18.71 -11.37 -12.13
C GLY A 274 -17.40 -11.37 -11.36
N PHE A 275 -16.37 -11.94 -11.99
CA PHE A 275 -15.02 -11.96 -11.48
C PHE A 275 -14.08 -11.39 -12.54
N LEU A 276 -13.17 -10.54 -12.10
CA LEU A 276 -12.10 -10.00 -12.92
C LEU A 276 -10.78 -10.52 -12.37
N SER A 277 -9.95 -11.06 -13.25
CA SER A 277 -8.58 -11.43 -12.96
C SER A 277 -7.65 -10.34 -13.49
N PRO A 278 -7.24 -9.37 -12.67
CA PRO A 278 -6.31 -8.34 -13.11
C PRO A 278 -4.91 -8.91 -13.36
N ASN A 279 -4.21 -8.37 -14.35
CA ASN A 279 -2.79 -8.66 -14.59
C ASN A 279 -1.86 -7.79 -13.71
N ILE A 280 -2.43 -7.18 -12.66
CA ILE A 280 -1.75 -6.23 -11.79
C ILE A 280 -1.76 -6.71 -10.34
N SER A 281 -0.65 -6.48 -9.66
CA SER A 281 -0.52 -6.80 -8.25
C SER A 281 -1.16 -5.71 -7.39
N SER A 282 -1.89 -6.10 -6.35
CA SER A 282 -2.44 -5.17 -5.34
C SER A 282 -1.41 -4.26 -4.67
N SER A 283 -0.12 -4.61 -4.74
CA SER A 283 1.00 -3.80 -4.24
C SER A 283 1.38 -2.63 -5.13
N ASP A 284 1.10 -2.70 -6.44
CA ASP A 284 1.37 -1.61 -7.39
C ASP A 284 0.18 -0.65 -7.43
N SER A 285 0.18 0.30 -6.50
CA SER A 285 -0.91 1.25 -6.41
C SER A 285 -0.95 2.27 -7.55
N GLY A 286 0.13 2.42 -8.33
CA GLY A 286 0.16 3.29 -9.50
C GLY A 286 -0.74 2.74 -10.59
N THR A 287 -0.41 1.55 -11.10
CA THR A 287 -1.18 0.86 -12.15
C THR A 287 -2.59 0.49 -11.67
N SER A 288 -2.76 0.15 -10.39
CA SER A 288 -4.09 -0.11 -9.82
C SER A 288 -5.03 1.09 -9.90
N LYS A 289 -4.52 2.33 -9.88
CA LYS A 289 -5.34 3.54 -10.10
C LYS A 289 -5.84 3.63 -11.54
N HIS A 290 -5.09 3.14 -12.52
CA HIS A 290 -5.52 3.12 -13.92
C HIS A 290 -6.73 2.20 -14.07
N LEU A 291 -6.62 0.96 -13.61
CA LEU A 291 -7.74 0.00 -13.60
C LEU A 291 -8.95 0.57 -12.85
N LEU A 292 -8.75 1.16 -11.66
CA LEU A 292 -9.83 1.75 -10.89
C LEU A 292 -10.57 2.87 -11.64
N ARG A 293 -9.87 3.69 -12.43
CA ARG A 293 -10.50 4.73 -13.26
C ARG A 293 -11.36 4.12 -14.36
N ARG A 294 -10.89 3.04 -15.02
CA ARG A 294 -11.65 2.33 -16.05
C ARG A 294 -12.91 1.69 -15.45
N ILE A 295 -12.77 0.99 -14.33
CA ILE A 295 -13.90 0.40 -13.59
C ILE A 295 -14.94 1.46 -13.21
N LYS A 296 -14.52 2.60 -12.65
CA LYS A 296 -15.45 3.68 -12.29
C LYS A 296 -16.13 4.32 -13.49
N LYS A 297 -15.44 4.39 -14.63
CA LYS A 297 -16.01 4.93 -15.87
C LYS A 297 -17.07 3.99 -16.44
N ALA A 298 -16.75 2.70 -16.56
CA ALA A 298 -17.71 1.68 -17.01
C ALA A 298 -18.92 1.58 -16.08
N ALA A 299 -18.70 1.58 -14.76
CA ALA A 299 -19.78 1.58 -13.78
C ALA A 299 -20.68 2.82 -13.87
N ALA A 300 -20.11 4.00 -14.15
CA ALA A 300 -20.89 5.22 -14.33
C ALA A 300 -21.75 5.18 -15.60
N HIS A 301 -21.22 4.63 -16.70
CA HIS A 301 -21.97 4.47 -17.94
C HIS A 301 -23.14 3.49 -17.79
N VAL A 302 -22.93 2.37 -17.10
CA VAL A 302 -24.01 1.42 -16.78
C VAL A 302 -25.11 2.08 -15.95
N ALA A 303 -24.75 2.93 -14.97
CA ALA A 303 -25.72 3.67 -14.18
C ALA A 303 -26.47 4.76 -14.96
N GLU A 304 -25.92 5.23 -16.08
CA GLU A 304 -26.59 6.16 -17.01
C GLU A 304 -27.58 5.43 -17.94
N GLU A 305 -27.23 4.23 -18.40
CA GLU A 305 -28.07 3.44 -19.31
C GLU A 305 -29.19 2.69 -18.58
N PHE A 306 -28.91 2.17 -17.37
CA PHE A 306 -29.85 1.37 -16.57
C PHE A 306 -30.24 2.09 -15.28
N ASP A 307 -31.45 2.68 -15.26
CA ASP A 307 -31.95 3.41 -14.08
C ASP A 307 -32.13 2.48 -12.87
N GLY A 308 -31.56 2.90 -11.74
CA GLY A 308 -31.61 2.17 -10.48
C GLY A 308 -30.77 0.88 -10.43
N VAL A 309 -29.85 0.69 -11.38
CA VAL A 309 -28.80 -0.35 -11.32
C VAL A 309 -27.50 0.25 -10.78
N GLU A 310 -26.86 -0.47 -9.87
CA GLU A 310 -25.57 -0.11 -9.29
C GLU A 310 -24.55 -1.22 -9.52
N VAL A 311 -23.35 -0.84 -9.98
CA VAL A 311 -22.20 -1.74 -10.13
C VAL A 311 -21.23 -1.54 -8.98
N LEU A 312 -21.06 -2.57 -8.16
CA LEU A 312 -20.17 -2.60 -7.00
C LEU A 312 -18.99 -3.52 -7.28
N CYS A 313 -17.77 -2.98 -7.15
CA CYS A 313 -16.55 -3.77 -7.35
C CYS A 313 -15.73 -3.86 -6.06
N HIS A 314 -15.36 -5.08 -5.68
CA HIS A 314 -14.62 -5.39 -4.47
C HIS A 314 -13.38 -6.21 -4.79
N GLY A 315 -12.24 -5.87 -4.20
CA GLY A 315 -11.01 -6.63 -4.37
C GLY A 315 -9.84 -5.93 -3.73
N THR A 316 -8.77 -6.66 -3.45
CA THR A 316 -7.55 -6.11 -2.81
C THR A 316 -6.94 -5.00 -3.65
N VAL A 317 -6.92 -5.17 -4.97
CA VAL A 317 -6.44 -4.19 -5.97
C VAL A 317 -7.26 -2.89 -5.94
N ILE A 318 -8.59 -2.99 -5.87
CA ILE A 318 -9.48 -1.81 -5.79
C ILE A 318 -9.33 -1.11 -4.45
N GLN A 319 -9.24 -1.86 -3.36
CA GLN A 319 -9.09 -1.33 -2.01
C GLN A 319 -7.75 -0.61 -1.85
N SER A 320 -6.65 -1.20 -2.33
CA SER A 320 -5.32 -0.59 -2.28
C SER A 320 -5.26 0.69 -3.12
N ALA A 321 -5.83 0.69 -4.33
CA ALA A 321 -5.92 1.87 -5.18
C ALA A 321 -6.71 3.02 -4.52
N ASN A 322 -7.92 2.73 -4.02
CA ASN A 322 -8.74 3.74 -3.33
C ASN A 322 -8.04 4.27 -2.06
N ASN A 323 -7.39 3.39 -1.30
CA ASN A 323 -6.65 3.79 -0.10
C ASN A 323 -5.47 4.70 -0.47
N SER A 324 -4.67 4.34 -1.48
CA SER A 324 -3.57 5.18 -1.95
C SER A 324 -4.02 6.56 -2.42
N ILE A 325 -5.14 6.65 -3.16
CA ILE A 325 -5.71 7.94 -3.58
C ILE A 325 -6.09 8.79 -2.35
N ARG A 326 -6.75 8.19 -1.36
CA ARG A 326 -7.18 8.89 -0.14
C ARG A 326 -5.99 9.37 0.67
N ILE A 327 -5.02 8.50 0.95
CA ILE A 327 -3.81 8.86 1.70
C ILE A 327 -3.07 10.02 1.03
N LEU A 328 -2.94 9.99 -0.30
CA LEU A 328 -2.28 11.07 -1.04
C LEU A 328 -3.03 12.39 -0.92
N LYS A 329 -4.36 12.36 -1.09
CA LYS A 329 -5.20 13.54 -0.92
C LYS A 329 -5.08 14.10 0.49
N ASP A 330 -5.12 13.25 1.51
CA ASP A 330 -5.03 13.63 2.91
C ASP A 330 -3.63 14.18 3.24
N LEU A 331 -2.58 13.61 2.66
CA LEU A 331 -1.20 14.08 2.80
C LEU A 331 -1.06 15.51 2.26
N PHE A 332 -1.47 15.76 1.01
CA PHE A 332 -1.38 17.09 0.42
C PHE A 332 -2.27 18.11 1.14
N THR A 333 -3.48 17.70 1.53
CA THR A 333 -4.41 18.58 2.25
C THR A 333 -3.86 18.95 3.62
N THR A 334 -3.36 17.98 4.38
CA THR A 334 -2.88 18.20 5.76
C THR A 334 -1.56 18.96 5.78
N ILE A 335 -0.60 18.62 4.93
CA ILE A 335 0.68 19.34 4.82
C ILE A 335 0.42 20.77 4.34
N GLY A 336 -0.41 20.93 3.30
CA GLY A 336 -0.77 22.25 2.75
C GLY A 336 -1.44 23.14 3.80
N ALA A 337 -2.46 22.62 4.50
CA ALA A 337 -3.14 23.34 5.56
C ALA A 337 -2.19 23.70 6.72
N SER A 338 -1.34 22.75 7.16
CA SER A 338 -0.37 22.98 8.23
C SER A 338 0.65 24.06 7.85
N LEU A 339 1.15 24.02 6.61
CA LEU A 339 2.09 25.03 6.12
C LEU A 339 1.44 26.42 6.09
N ILE A 340 0.20 26.54 5.62
CA ILE A 340 -0.55 27.80 5.62
C ILE A 340 -0.70 28.35 7.05
N VAL A 341 -1.10 27.51 8.00
CA VAL A 341 -1.24 27.91 9.42
C VAL A 341 0.09 28.39 9.99
N ILE A 342 1.19 27.68 9.72
CA ILE A 342 2.54 28.08 10.14
C ILE A 342 2.95 29.41 9.52
N LEU A 343 2.72 29.60 8.21
CA LEU A 343 3.06 30.85 7.53
C LEU A 343 2.26 32.04 8.09
N ILE A 344 0.97 31.85 8.40
CA ILE A 344 0.13 32.88 9.05
C ILE A 344 0.68 33.23 10.43
N LEU A 345 1.00 32.22 11.24
CA LEU A 345 1.56 32.42 12.58
C LEU A 345 2.90 33.16 12.51
N LEU A 346 3.79 32.78 11.59
CA LEU A 346 5.07 33.46 11.37
C LEU A 346 4.88 34.90 10.91
N ALA A 347 3.91 35.17 10.02
CA ALA A 347 3.61 36.52 9.57
C ALA A 347 3.15 37.40 10.73
N ILE A 348 2.30 36.88 11.63
CA ILE A 348 1.84 37.58 12.83
C ILE A 348 2.99 37.83 13.81
N CYS A 349 3.86 36.85 14.03
CA CYS A 349 4.99 36.96 14.97
C CYS A 349 6.09 37.91 14.47
N LEU A 350 6.46 37.83 13.18
CA LEU A 350 7.59 38.58 12.65
C LEU A 350 7.22 40.00 12.22
N LYS A 351 5.95 40.25 11.86
CA LYS A 351 5.37 41.54 11.41
C LYS A 351 6.05 42.25 10.24
N ASP A 352 7.17 41.72 9.75
CA ASP A 352 7.98 42.27 8.65
C ASP A 352 8.16 41.20 7.55
N PRO A 353 7.68 41.45 6.32
CA PRO A 353 7.79 40.49 5.21
C PRO A 353 9.23 40.19 4.81
N LYS A 354 10.18 41.12 5.03
CA LYS A 354 11.60 40.87 4.74
C LYS A 354 12.19 39.83 5.68
N SER A 355 11.87 39.95 6.98
CA SER A 355 12.26 38.96 7.99
C SER A 355 11.67 37.58 7.70
N MET A 356 10.43 37.52 7.20
CA MET A 356 9.79 36.27 6.79
C MET A 356 10.49 35.62 5.58
N LEU A 357 10.81 36.40 4.55
CA LEU A 357 11.53 35.89 3.39
C LEU A 357 12.92 35.37 3.77
N LEU A 358 13.63 36.09 4.64
CA LEU A 358 14.97 35.71 5.09
C LEU A 358 14.97 34.44 5.97
N LEU A 359 13.85 34.13 6.63
CA LEU A 359 13.64 32.88 7.36
C LEU A 359 13.35 31.70 6.42
N LEU A 360 12.57 31.91 5.36
CA LEU A 360 12.19 30.85 4.40
C LEU A 360 13.31 30.51 3.41
N LEU A 361 14.16 31.47 3.06
CA LEU A 361 15.21 31.30 2.07
C LEU A 361 16.16 30.11 2.34
N PRO A 362 16.73 29.92 3.55
CA PRO A 362 17.57 28.75 3.82
C PRO A 362 16.81 27.43 3.78
N ILE A 363 15.51 27.45 4.10
CA ILE A 363 14.64 26.27 4.08
C ILE A 363 14.42 25.83 2.62
N VAL A 364 14.01 26.76 1.76
CA VAL A 364 13.80 26.49 0.32
C VAL A 364 15.09 26.01 -0.33
N TYR A 365 16.21 26.66 -0.03
CA TYR A 365 17.53 26.24 -0.51
C TYR A 365 17.87 24.81 -0.07
N GLY A 366 17.66 24.50 1.21
CA GLY A 366 17.86 23.17 1.77
C GLY A 366 16.97 22.11 1.12
N THR A 367 15.70 22.43 0.84
CA THR A 367 14.78 21.53 0.14
C THR A 367 15.26 21.21 -1.27
N PHE A 368 15.70 22.20 -2.04
CA PHE A 368 16.25 21.96 -3.38
C PHE A 368 17.50 21.09 -3.31
N MET A 369 18.41 21.40 -2.38
CA MET A 369 19.61 20.60 -2.17
C MET A 369 19.27 19.15 -1.81
N ALA A 370 18.32 18.94 -0.90
CA ALA A 370 17.88 17.60 -0.49
C ALA A 370 17.30 16.80 -1.67
N LEU A 371 16.48 17.43 -2.51
CA LEU A 371 15.96 16.80 -3.73
C LEU A 371 17.11 16.40 -4.67
N ALA A 372 18.07 17.28 -4.92
CA ALA A 372 19.24 16.95 -5.75
C ALA A 372 20.07 15.79 -5.17
N CYS A 373 20.25 15.74 -3.85
CA CYS A 373 20.94 14.63 -3.19
C CYS A 373 20.19 13.30 -3.36
N ILE A 374 18.85 13.30 -3.27
CA ILE A 374 18.03 12.12 -3.51
C ILE A 374 18.20 11.64 -4.95
N TYR A 375 18.20 12.57 -5.92
CA TYR A 375 18.43 12.26 -7.32
C TYR A 375 19.79 11.58 -7.55
N TRP A 376 20.87 12.13 -6.99
CA TRP A 376 22.22 11.53 -7.13
C TRP A 376 22.39 10.21 -6.38
N GLY A 377 21.65 9.99 -5.29
CA GLY A 377 21.75 8.76 -4.49
C GLY A 377 21.01 7.58 -5.10
N LYS A 378 19.70 7.73 -5.32
CA LYS A 378 18.83 6.64 -5.82
C LYS A 378 18.02 7.00 -7.06
N GLY A 379 17.75 8.28 -7.31
CA GLY A 379 16.91 8.74 -8.42
C GLY A 379 15.40 8.46 -8.25
N VAL A 380 15.03 7.53 -7.36
CA VAL A 380 13.64 7.14 -7.06
C VAL A 380 13.34 7.36 -5.59
N ILE A 381 12.19 7.98 -5.30
CA ILE A 381 11.68 8.16 -3.93
C ILE A 381 10.24 7.66 -3.83
N SER A 382 9.90 7.06 -2.70
CA SER A 382 8.50 6.72 -2.42
C SER A 382 7.70 7.99 -2.19
N LEU A 383 6.53 8.10 -2.81
CA LEU A 383 5.64 9.24 -2.59
C LEU A 383 5.20 9.34 -1.11
N MET A 384 5.15 8.22 -0.40
CA MET A 384 4.85 8.18 1.05
C MET A 384 5.98 8.81 1.90
N SER A 385 7.24 8.74 1.46
CA SER A 385 8.38 9.33 2.18
C SER A 385 8.35 10.86 2.23
N VAL A 386 7.56 11.50 1.36
CA VAL A 386 7.33 12.96 1.39
C VAL A 386 6.75 13.42 2.73
N SER A 387 5.99 12.55 3.42
CA SER A 387 5.46 12.82 4.76
C SER A 387 6.56 13.12 5.80
N ILE A 388 7.67 12.38 5.76
CA ILE A 388 8.84 12.61 6.62
C ILE A 388 9.49 13.95 6.29
N GLY A 389 9.45 14.36 5.01
CA GLY A 389 9.91 15.66 4.56
C GLY A 389 9.22 16.83 5.27
N ALA A 390 7.93 16.72 5.60
CA ALA A 390 7.22 17.75 6.35
C ALA A 390 7.74 17.90 7.80
N ILE A 391 8.13 16.80 8.44
CA ILE A 391 8.74 16.81 9.78
C ILE A 391 10.09 17.52 9.72
N VAL A 392 10.93 17.16 8.73
CA VAL A 392 12.24 17.80 8.51
C VAL A 392 12.09 19.29 8.22
N LEU A 393 11.09 19.68 7.43
CA LEU A 393 10.77 21.08 7.14
C LEU A 393 10.45 21.86 8.43
N GLY A 394 9.65 21.26 9.33
CA GLY A 394 9.31 21.86 10.63
C GLY A 394 10.53 22.06 11.53
N VAL A 395 11.43 21.07 11.58
CA VAL A 395 12.69 21.16 12.32
C VAL A 395 13.61 22.25 11.74
N ALA A 396 13.76 22.29 10.41
CA ALA A 396 14.55 23.32 9.72
C ALA A 396 14.02 24.74 9.96
N LEU A 397 12.68 24.88 10.01
CA LEU A 397 12.01 26.14 10.31
C LEU A 397 12.29 26.59 11.75
N SER A 398 12.31 25.68 12.72
CA SER A 398 12.66 25.97 14.12
C SER A 398 14.08 26.53 14.24
N TYR A 399 15.07 25.92 13.57
CA TYR A 399 16.45 26.42 13.59
C TYR A 399 16.57 27.81 12.94
N SER A 400 15.93 28.01 11.79
CA SER A 400 15.93 29.30 11.07
C SER A 400 15.30 30.40 11.93
N LEU A 401 14.24 30.06 12.67
CA LEU A 401 13.59 30.95 13.62
C LEU A 401 14.49 31.30 14.81
N HIS A 402 15.19 30.31 15.39
CA HIS A 402 16.11 30.54 16.50
C HIS A 402 17.23 31.52 16.14
N VAL A 403 17.85 31.34 14.95
CA VAL A 403 18.87 32.24 14.42
C VAL A 403 18.31 33.66 14.19
N MET A 404 17.09 33.76 13.64
CA MET A 404 16.45 35.05 13.38
C MET A 404 16.12 35.82 14.67
N ILE A 405 15.56 35.15 15.67
CA ILE A 405 15.24 35.78 16.96
C ILE A 405 16.52 36.24 17.66
N HIS A 406 17.56 35.41 17.65
CA HIS A 406 18.86 35.77 18.22
C HIS A 406 19.47 36.99 17.52
N PHE A 407 19.33 37.08 16.18
CA PHE A 407 19.76 38.25 15.43
C PHE A 407 19.00 39.52 15.83
N LYS A 408 17.68 39.43 16.03
CA LYS A 408 16.87 40.56 16.53
C LYS A 408 17.27 41.02 17.93
N TYR A 409 17.73 40.11 18.80
CA TYR A 409 18.17 40.45 20.16
C TYR A 409 19.59 41.01 20.22
N THR A 410 20.53 40.40 19.49
CA THR A 410 21.95 40.80 19.55
C THR A 410 22.32 41.95 18.64
N GLY A 411 21.59 42.15 17.53
CA GLY A 411 21.84 43.22 16.55
C GLY A 411 23.14 43.09 15.74
N SER A 412 24.00 42.11 16.04
CA SER A 412 25.28 41.90 15.38
C SER A 412 25.31 40.57 14.63
N ARG A 413 25.46 40.63 13.31
CA ARG A 413 25.51 39.45 12.42
C ARG A 413 26.65 38.49 12.78
N GLU A 414 27.82 39.04 13.10
CA GLU A 414 29.01 38.26 13.42
C GLU A 414 28.85 37.49 14.74
N ARG A 415 28.23 38.12 15.76
CA ARG A 415 27.94 37.43 17.03
C ARG A 415 26.93 36.31 16.84
N VAL A 416 25.91 36.50 16.02
CA VAL A 416 24.95 35.43 15.69
C VAL A 416 25.65 34.24 15.07
N VAL A 417 26.52 34.45 14.08
CA VAL A 417 27.27 33.35 13.45
C VAL A 417 28.15 32.64 14.48
N LYS A 418 28.85 33.38 15.34
CA LYS A 418 29.75 32.81 16.35
C LYS A 418 29.02 32.03 17.45
N GLU A 419 27.88 32.54 17.90
CA GLU A 419 27.13 31.99 19.05
C GLU A 419 26.13 30.90 18.62
N GLN A 420 25.59 30.98 17.41
CA GLN A 420 24.60 30.03 16.90
C GLN A 420 25.18 28.92 16.02
N SER A 421 26.41 29.04 15.52
CA SER A 421 26.99 27.97 14.70
C SER A 421 27.13 26.64 15.45
N MET A 422 27.57 26.69 16.71
CA MET A 422 27.78 25.47 17.51
C MET A 422 26.46 24.77 17.89
N PRO A 423 25.44 25.46 18.43
CA PRO A 423 24.15 24.83 18.76
C PRO A 423 23.38 24.26 17.57
N VAL A 424 23.60 24.78 16.35
CA VAL A 424 22.92 24.29 15.14
C VAL A 424 23.66 23.09 14.51
N LEU A 425 24.96 22.94 14.77
CA LEU A 425 25.77 21.82 14.28
C LEU A 425 25.70 20.57 15.18
N LEU A 426 25.40 20.75 16.47
CA LEU A 426 25.18 19.71 17.48
C LEU A 426 23.74 19.23 17.46
#